data_AF-A0A2E3ZV99-F1
#
_entry.id   AF-A0A2E3ZV99-F1
#
_cell.length_a   1.000
_cell.length_b   1.000
_cell.length_c   1.000
_cell.angle_alpha   90.00
_cell.angle_beta   90.00
_cell.angle_gamma   90.00
#
_symmetry.space_group_name_H-M   'P 1'
#
loop_
_entity.id
_entity.type
_entity.pdbx_description
1 polymer ?
#
loop_
_entity_poly.entity_id
_entity_poly.type
_entity_poly.pdbx_seq_one_letter_code
_entity_poly.pdbx_strand_id
1 'polypeptide(L)'
;MRIYKLNIFNVFVSVLSILFILNNNLEANNLKKQWGNISIELKKTRFMGKNVQLEFIFENLSEEDVSFSSLLQLEARSGEGDRGELDFTHTDCDGTIPPLGFFKCKIQFNFPTILNVVSAQIGAGI
;
A
#
# COMPACT_ATOMS: atom_id res chain seq x y z
N MET A 1 7.79 33.25 -39.10
CA MET A 1 6.76 32.55 -38.29
C MET A 1 7.19 31.09 -38.17
N ARG A 2 7.87 30.71 -37.09
CA ARG A 2 8.37 29.34 -36.85
C ARG A 2 7.38 28.63 -35.93
N ILE A 3 6.73 27.59 -36.45
CA ILE A 3 5.81 26.74 -35.69
C ILE A 3 6.66 25.68 -34.99
N TYR A 4 6.76 25.75 -33.67
CA TYR A 4 7.35 24.70 -32.86
C TYR A 4 6.36 23.53 -32.77
N LYS A 5 6.69 22.39 -33.39
CA LYS A 5 6.07 21.11 -33.07
C LYS A 5 6.55 20.71 -31.67
N LEU A 6 5.76 20.99 -30.64
CA LEU A 6 5.94 20.35 -29.34
C LEU A 6 5.50 18.89 -29.47
N ASN A 7 6.48 17.98 -29.51
CA ASN A 7 6.26 16.57 -29.22
C ASN A 7 5.87 16.45 -27.74
N ILE A 8 4.57 16.38 -27.47
CA ILE A 8 4.06 15.98 -26.16
C ILE A 8 4.23 14.46 -26.08
N PHE A 9 5.44 14.01 -25.76
CA PHE A 9 5.62 12.74 -25.07
C PHE A 9 5.03 12.94 -23.67
N ASN A 10 3.71 12.80 -23.54
CA ASN A 10 3.11 12.51 -22.26
C ASN A 10 3.58 11.10 -21.90
N VAL A 11 4.72 11.03 -21.21
CA VAL A 11 5.06 9.87 -20.40
C VAL A 11 4.01 9.85 -19.30
N PHE A 12 2.90 9.14 -19.56
CA PHE A 12 2.01 8.70 -18.51
C PHE A 12 2.81 7.70 -17.68
N VAL A 13 3.60 8.19 -16.72
CA VAL A 13 3.99 7.38 -15.58
C VAL A 13 2.69 7.19 -14.80
N SER A 14 1.90 6.20 -15.18
CA SER A 14 0.87 5.71 -14.28
C SER A 14 1.63 5.17 -13.08
N VAL A 15 1.69 5.96 -12.01
CA VAL A 15 2.13 5.46 -10.71
C VAL A 15 1.06 4.43 -10.33
N LEU A 16 1.29 3.17 -10.73
CA LEU A 16 0.41 2.07 -10.38
C LEU A 16 0.48 1.98 -8.86
N SER A 17 -0.62 2.32 -8.22
CA SER A 17 -0.79 2.17 -6.78
C SER A 17 -2.09 1.43 -6.54
N ILE A 18 -2.08 0.51 -5.60
CA ILE A 18 -3.26 -0.21 -5.17
C ILE A 18 -3.91 0.56 -4.02
N LEU A 19 -5.21 0.81 -4.12
CA LEU A 19 -6.02 1.37 -3.04
C LEU A 19 -6.89 0.30 -2.37
N PHE A 20 -6.80 0.14 -1.06
CA PHE A 20 -7.71 -0.63 -0.22
C PHE A 20 -8.64 0.32 0.54
N ILE A 21 -9.94 0.02 0.61
CA ILE A 21 -10.90 0.77 1.42
C ILE A 21 -11.39 -0.16 2.54
N LEU A 22 -11.23 0.28 3.78
CA LEU A 22 -11.41 -0.52 4.99
C LEU A 22 -12.42 0.15 5.89
N ASN A 23 -13.30 -0.65 6.47
CA ASN A 23 -14.35 -0.19 7.38
C ASN A 23 -14.27 -1.03 8.66
N ASN A 24 -14.46 -0.42 9.83
CA ASN A 24 -14.45 -1.11 11.11
C ASN A 24 -15.55 -2.17 11.27
N ASN A 25 -16.60 -2.11 10.45
CA ASN A 25 -17.71 -3.07 10.43
C ASN A 25 -17.57 -4.18 9.38
N LEU A 26 -16.58 -4.10 8.48
CA LEU A 26 -16.25 -5.20 7.58
C LEU A 26 -14.97 -5.85 8.03
N GLU A 27 -15.04 -7.12 8.45
CA GLU A 27 -13.86 -7.97 8.42
C GLU A 27 -13.26 -7.90 7.00
N ALA A 28 -11.95 -7.71 6.92
CA ALA A 28 -11.22 -7.70 5.66
C ALA A 28 -11.32 -9.10 5.03
N ASN A 29 -12.40 -9.35 4.29
CA ASN A 29 -12.61 -10.61 3.58
C ASN A 29 -11.66 -10.64 2.37
N ASN A 30 -10.45 -11.19 2.59
CA ASN A 30 -9.45 -11.57 1.60
C ASN A 30 -9.36 -10.61 0.39
N LEU A 31 -9.11 -9.33 0.66
CA LEU A 31 -8.91 -8.35 -0.40
C LEU A 31 -7.54 -8.58 -1.02
N LYS A 32 -7.51 -9.34 -2.13
CA LYS A 32 -6.31 -9.59 -2.94
C LYS A 32 -6.29 -8.69 -4.17
N LYS A 33 -5.15 -8.05 -4.41
CA LYS A 33 -4.91 -7.18 -5.57
C LYS A 33 -3.52 -7.48 -6.14
N GLN A 34 -3.29 -7.15 -7.40
CA GLN A 34 -2.01 -7.40 -8.06
C GLN A 34 -1.40 -6.08 -8.54
N TRP A 35 -0.09 -5.96 -8.32
CA TRP A 35 0.73 -4.83 -8.72
C TRP A 35 1.99 -5.36 -9.41
N GLY A 36 2.03 -5.27 -10.74
CA GLY A 36 3.08 -5.90 -11.52
C GLY A 36 3.15 -7.40 -11.23
N ASN A 37 4.32 -7.87 -10.79
CA ASN A 37 4.58 -9.26 -10.40
C ASN A 37 4.37 -9.53 -8.91
N ILE A 38 3.78 -8.61 -8.15
CA ILE A 38 3.48 -8.82 -6.74
C ILE A 38 1.97 -8.94 -6.56
N SER A 39 1.51 -10.01 -5.93
CA SER A 39 0.15 -10.08 -5.42
C SER A 39 0.13 -9.69 -3.95
N ILE A 40 -0.76 -8.77 -3.59
CA ILE A 40 -0.90 -8.21 -2.26
C ILE A 40 -2.27 -8.58 -1.73
N GLU A 41 -2.29 -9.31 -0.62
CA GLU A 41 -3.51 -9.71 0.06
C GLU A 41 -3.57 -9.08 1.45
N LEU A 42 -4.65 -8.34 1.72
CA LEU A 42 -4.95 -7.89 3.07
C LEU A 42 -5.64 -9.03 3.84
N LYS A 43 -4.94 -9.57 4.85
CA LYS A 43 -5.42 -10.65 5.69
C LYS A 43 -6.20 -10.17 6.90
N LYS A 44 -5.80 -9.03 7.47
CA LYS A 44 -6.40 -8.55 8.72
C LYS A 44 -6.36 -7.04 8.80
N THR A 45 -7.44 -6.48 9.32
CA THR A 45 -7.53 -5.08 9.71
C THR A 45 -7.97 -5.03 11.17
N ARG A 46 -7.28 -4.24 11.99
CA ARG A 46 -7.65 -4.02 13.38
C ARG A 46 -7.67 -2.53 13.68
N PHE A 47 -8.84 -2.02 14.04
CA PHE A 47 -9.03 -0.65 14.53
C PHE A 47 -8.85 -0.64 16.05
N MET A 48 -7.98 0.25 16.55
CA MET A 48 -7.63 0.41 17.96
C MET A 48 -7.73 1.88 18.34
N GLY A 49 -8.96 2.42 18.33
CA GLY A 49 -9.22 3.84 18.58
C GLY A 49 -8.68 4.72 17.46
N LYS A 50 -7.56 5.38 17.73
CA LYS A 50 -6.85 6.26 16.78
C LYS A 50 -5.83 5.53 15.92
N ASN A 51 -5.61 4.24 16.18
CA ASN A 51 -4.62 3.45 15.46
C ASN A 51 -5.32 2.42 14.58
N VAL A 52 -4.73 2.12 13.44
CA VAL A 52 -5.14 0.99 12.59
C VAL A 52 -3.93 0.12 12.28
N GLN A 53 -4.10 -1.19 12.44
CA GLN A 53 -3.10 -2.17 12.12
C GLN A 53 -3.60 -3.04 10.95
N LEU A 54 -2.77 -3.17 9.93
CA LEU A 54 -3.02 -3.92 8.71
C LEU A 54 -2.01 -5.06 8.60
N GLU A 55 -2.48 -6.29 8.40
CA GLU A 55 -1.61 -7.43 8.07
C GLU A 55 -1.77 -7.79 6.60
N PHE A 56 -0.68 -7.73 5.86
CA PHE A 56 -0.60 -8.06 4.45
C PHE A 56 0.24 -9.32 4.21
N ILE A 57 -0.10 -10.05 3.16
CA ILE A 57 0.75 -11.06 2.55
C ILE A 57 1.07 -10.60 1.13
N PHE A 58 2.36 -10.51 0.83
CA PHE A 58 2.90 -10.23 -0.48
C PHE A 58 3.38 -11.55 -1.08
N GLU A 59 2.95 -11.85 -2.29
CA GLU A 59 3.36 -13.00 -3.08
C GLU A 59 4.14 -12.48 -4.28
N ASN A 60 5.38 -12.91 -4.42
CA ASN A 60 6.18 -12.61 -5.60
C ASN A 60 5.88 -13.65 -6.68
N LEU A 61 5.45 -13.18 -7.84
CA LEU A 61 5.11 -13.99 -9.01
C LEU A 61 6.26 -14.01 -10.04
N SER A 62 7.39 -13.39 -9.74
CA SER A 62 8.60 -13.40 -10.59
C SER A 62 9.63 -14.40 -10.09
N GLU A 63 10.62 -14.65 -10.94
CA GLU A 63 11.82 -15.47 -10.64
C GLU A 63 12.96 -14.65 -10.01
N GLU A 64 12.73 -13.37 -9.71
CA GLU A 64 13.73 -12.45 -9.16
C GLU A 64 13.34 -11.98 -7.76
N ASP A 65 14.33 -11.68 -6.92
CA ASP A 65 14.11 -11.04 -5.63
C ASP A 65 13.46 -9.67 -5.78
N VAL A 66 12.43 -9.38 -4.97
CA VAL A 66 11.79 -8.05 -4.93
C VAL A 66 12.01 -7.43 -3.56
N SER A 67 12.72 -6.32 -3.52
CA SER A 67 12.87 -5.55 -2.28
C SER A 67 11.53 -4.94 -1.89
N PHE A 68 11.12 -5.15 -0.63
CA PHE A 68 9.95 -4.48 -0.08
C PHE A 68 10.13 -2.96 -0.08
N SER A 69 11.37 -2.48 0.07
CA SER A 69 11.64 -1.03 0.05
C SER A 69 11.32 -0.36 -1.28
N SER A 70 11.30 -1.11 -2.38
CA SER A 70 10.85 -0.63 -3.68
C SER A 70 9.33 -0.42 -3.77
N LEU A 71 8.57 -0.95 -2.79
CA LEU A 71 7.11 -0.85 -2.66
C LEU A 71 6.66 0.26 -1.68
N LEU A 72 7.59 1.08 -1.16
CA LEU A 72 7.39 1.94 0.02
C LEU A 72 6.63 3.25 -0.22
N GLN A 73 5.58 3.26 -1.05
CA GLN A 73 4.54 4.27 -0.90
C GLN A 73 3.35 3.67 -0.17
N LEU A 74 3.45 3.71 1.15
CA LEU A 74 2.36 3.37 2.06
C LEU A 74 1.71 4.66 2.55
N GLU A 75 0.46 4.87 2.17
CA GLU A 75 -0.33 6.00 2.65
C GLU A 75 -1.65 5.49 3.21
N ALA A 76 -2.07 6.02 4.35
CA ALA A 76 -3.39 5.76 4.88
C ALA A 76 -4.16 7.07 5.11
N ARG A 77 -5.45 7.08 4.80
CA ARG A 77 -6.34 8.23 5.04
C ARG A 77 -7.60 7.82 5.77
N SER A 78 -8.10 8.65 6.68
CA SER A 78 -9.40 8.44 7.31
C SER A 78 -10.55 8.77 6.35
N GLY A 79 -11.78 8.41 6.71
CA GLY A 79 -12.99 8.84 5.99
C GLY A 79 -13.12 10.37 5.87
N GLU A 80 -12.64 11.12 6.87
CA GLU A 80 -12.60 12.59 6.87
C GLU A 80 -11.42 13.20 6.09
N GLY A 81 -10.50 12.37 5.58
CA GLY A 81 -9.33 12.82 4.81
C GLY A 81 -8.04 13.06 5.62
N ASP A 82 -8.04 12.89 6.94
CA ASP A 82 -6.81 12.96 7.76
C ASP A 82 -5.80 11.91 7.30
N ARG A 83 -4.52 12.31 7.17
CA ARG A 83 -3.42 11.40 6.84
C ARG A 83 -2.96 10.66 8.09
N GLY A 84 -2.83 9.34 7.99
CA GLY A 84 -2.22 8.51 9.02
C GLY A 84 -0.71 8.62 9.00
N GLU A 85 -0.10 8.72 10.17
CA GLU A 85 1.34 8.66 10.35
C GLU A 85 1.77 7.20 10.54
N LEU A 86 2.78 6.76 9.78
CA LEU A 86 3.30 5.41 9.89
C LEU A 86 4.04 5.22 11.22
N ASP A 87 3.65 4.20 11.98
CA ASP A 87 4.30 3.83 13.22
C ASP A 87 5.39 2.80 12.95
N PHE A 88 6.63 3.28 12.82
CA PHE A 88 7.81 2.45 12.58
C PHE A 88 8.13 1.48 13.73
N THR A 89 7.60 1.70 14.93
CA THR A 89 7.86 0.79 16.07
C THR A 89 6.99 -0.47 16.03
N HIS A 90 5.86 -0.41 15.32
CA HIS A 90 4.91 -1.52 15.18
C HIS A 90 4.74 -2.01 13.74
N THR A 91 5.54 -1.47 12.82
CA THR A 91 5.60 -1.87 11.41
C THR A 91 6.81 -2.78 11.18
N ASP A 92 6.60 -3.95 10.58
CA ASP A 92 7.65 -4.97 10.34
C ASP A 92 7.84 -5.28 8.85
N CYS A 93 7.52 -4.32 7.98
CA CYS A 93 7.64 -4.44 6.54
C CYS A 93 9.01 -3.96 6.03
N ASP A 94 10.07 -4.71 6.36
CA ASP A 94 11.41 -4.51 5.81
C ASP A 94 12.00 -5.85 5.34
N GLY A 95 12.74 -5.82 4.24
CA GLY A 95 13.39 -6.99 3.65
C GLY A 95 13.05 -7.26 2.19
N THR A 96 13.32 -8.49 1.77
CA THR A 96 13.21 -8.95 0.39
C THR A 96 12.20 -10.08 0.29
N ILE A 97 11.32 -10.01 -0.72
CA ILE A 97 10.39 -11.06 -1.06
C ILE A 97 11.11 -12.02 -2.03
N PRO A 98 11.36 -13.29 -1.64
CA PRO A 98 12.09 -14.22 -2.48
C PRO A 98 11.31 -14.57 -3.77
N PRO A 99 11.98 -15.07 -4.83
CA PRO A 99 11.35 -15.53 -6.05
C PRO A 99 10.24 -16.55 -5.78
N LEU A 100 9.10 -16.39 -6.44
CA LEU A 100 7.94 -17.29 -6.30
C LEU A 100 7.51 -17.54 -4.84
N GLY A 101 7.84 -16.62 -3.95
CA GLY A 101 7.70 -16.77 -2.51
C GLY A 101 6.74 -15.76 -1.88
N PHE A 102 6.61 -15.84 -0.56
CA PHE A 102 5.70 -15.00 0.21
C PHE A 102 6.44 -14.21 1.28
N PHE A 103 5.96 -13.00 1.54
CA PHE A 103 6.41 -12.13 2.63
C PHE A 103 5.18 -11.62 3.38
N LYS A 104 5.11 -11.93 4.68
CA LYS A 104 4.05 -11.42 5.55
C LYS A 104 4.57 -10.19 6.26
N CYS A 105 3.78 -9.13 6.27
CA CYS A 105 4.14 -7.93 7.01
C CYS A 105 2.92 -7.23 7.62
N LYS A 106 3.20 -6.42 8.63
CA LYS A 106 2.28 -5.69 9.47
C LYS A 106 2.63 -4.22 9.40
N ILE A 107 1.63 -3.40 9.16
CA ILE A 107 1.74 -1.96 9.06
C ILE A 107 0.81 -1.34 10.09
N GLN A 108 1.31 -0.37 10.85
CA GLN A 108 0.48 0.39 11.78
C GLN A 108 0.51 1.87 11.43
N PHE A 109 -0.67 2.47 11.39
CA PHE A 109 -0.83 3.92 11.24
C PHE A 109 -1.51 4.52 12.46
N ASN A 110 -1.02 5.68 12.89
CA ASN A 110 -1.58 6.50 13.94
C ASN A 110 -2.30 7.70 13.32
N PHE A 111 -3.50 8.00 13.80
CA PHE A 111 -4.31 9.10 13.30
C PHE A 111 -4.62 10.11 14.41
N PRO A 112 -4.90 11.38 14.06
CA PRO A 112 -5.29 12.39 15.05
C PRO A 112 -6.67 12.10 15.67
N THR A 113 -7.54 11.40 14.94
CA THR A 113 -8.96 11.17 15.25
C THR A 113 -9.30 9.67 15.32
N ILE A 114 -10.43 9.34 15.97
CA ILE A 114 -10.90 7.94 16.06
C ILE A 114 -11.44 7.51 14.70
N LEU A 115 -11.08 6.29 14.28
CA LEU A 115 -11.30 5.82 12.92
C LEU A 115 -12.50 4.87 12.81
N ASN A 116 -13.34 5.13 11.81
CA ASN A 116 -14.38 4.21 11.35
C ASN A 116 -14.12 3.65 9.95
N VAL A 117 -13.45 4.44 9.11
CA VAL A 117 -13.08 4.11 7.74
C VAL A 117 -11.65 4.55 7.49
N VAL A 118 -10.86 3.70 6.84
CA VAL A 118 -9.49 4.00 6.40
C VAL A 118 -9.32 3.53 4.97
N SER A 119 -8.71 4.34 4.11
CA SER A 119 -8.15 3.87 2.86
C SER A 119 -6.64 3.69 2.99
N ALA A 120 -6.09 2.62 2.42
CA ALA A 120 -4.66 2.34 2.43
C ALA A 120 -4.15 2.17 0.99
N GLN A 121 -3.14 2.94 0.60
CA GLN A 121 -2.54 2.94 -0.72
C GLN A 121 -1.14 2.32 -0.65
N ILE A 122 -0.83 1.44 -1.60
CA ILE A 122 0.48 0.77 -1.75
C ILE A 122 0.98 0.99 -3.18
N GLY A 123 2.18 1.53 -3.38
CA GLY A 123 2.75 1.78 -4.71
C GLY A 123 4.27 1.89 -4.71
N ALA A 124 4.87 1.99 -5.90
CA ALA A 124 6.33 2.19 -6.02
C ALA A 124 6.77 3.53 -5.43
N GLY A 125 7.84 3.51 -4.63
CA GLY A 125 8.63 4.71 -4.33
C GLY A 125 9.25 5.24 -5.62
N ILE A 126 9.16 6.55 -5.85
CA ILE A 126 9.85 7.24 -6.96
C ILE A 126 11.30 7.49 -6.54
#